data_AF-R6RAG5-F1
#
_entry.id   AF-R6RAG5-F1
#
_cell.length_a   1.000
_cell.length_b   1.000
_cell.length_c   1.000
_cell.angle_alpha   90.00
_cell.angle_beta   90.00
_cell.angle_gamma   90.00
#
_symmetry.space_group_name_H-M   'P 1'
#
loop_
_entity.id
_entity.type
_entity.pdbx_description
1 polymer ?
#
loop_
_entity_poly.entity_id
_entity_poly.type
_entity_poly.pdbx_seq_one_letter_code
_entity_poly.pdbx_strand_id
1 'polypeptide(L)'
;MVKYLCNAYGKMCDITDLESSTIGIINPFRYKGYYYDEETKLYYLTSRYYDPEVGRFITPDSINCLDPKSITGLNLYAYCGNDPINYFDRFGHTPEWAQWLIGGALLGIVIVGGVVILGIGFEHVIRTISGYWD
;
A
#
# COMPACT_ATOMS: atom_id res chain seq x y z
N MET A 1 0.48 16.82 18.51
CA MET A 1 0.40 15.64 17.62
C MET A 1 1.80 15.09 17.51
N VAL A 2 2.01 13.81 17.85
CA VAL A 2 3.33 13.17 17.79
C VAL A 2 3.69 12.83 16.34
N LYS A 3 4.94 13.07 15.95
CA LYS A 3 5.49 12.69 14.65
C LYS A 3 6.55 11.60 14.78
N TYR A 4 6.45 10.61 13.91
CA TYR A 4 7.41 9.51 13.80
C TYR A 4 8.22 9.70 12.51
N LEU A 5 9.54 9.70 12.63
CA LEU A 5 10.44 9.68 11.49
C LEU A 5 10.95 8.27 11.29
N CYS A 6 10.61 7.66 10.17
CA CYS A 6 11.06 6.33 9.79
C CYS A 6 11.80 6.38 8.44
N ASN A 7 12.75 5.46 8.25
CA ASN A 7 13.33 5.25 6.93
C ASN A 7 12.35 4.49 5.99
N ALA A 8 12.78 4.25 4.75
CA ALA A 8 11.98 3.54 3.75
C ALA A 8 11.46 2.17 4.21
N TYR A 9 12.21 1.47 5.07
CA TYR A 9 11.90 0.14 5.60
C TYR A 9 11.21 0.16 6.96
N GLY A 10 10.85 1.34 7.48
CA GLY A 10 10.14 1.47 8.75
C GLY A 10 11.02 1.44 10.00
N LYS A 11 12.36 1.46 9.86
CA LYS A 11 13.26 1.66 11.01
C LYS A 11 13.03 3.06 11.57
N MET A 12 12.74 3.15 12.86
CA MET A 12 12.52 4.42 13.56
C MET A 12 13.84 5.17 13.70
N CYS A 13 13.87 6.41 13.19
CA CYS A 13 15.00 7.32 13.27
C CYS A 13 14.83 8.29 14.44
N ASP A 14 13.63 8.82 14.64
CA ASP A 14 13.33 9.74 15.74
C ASP A 14 11.82 9.85 16.02
N ILE A 15 11.47 10.20 17.26
CA ILE A 15 10.12 10.57 17.68
C ILE A 15 10.19 11.99 18.19
N THR A 16 9.75 12.95 17.38
CA THR A 16 9.78 14.36 17.76
C THR A 16 8.51 14.72 18.55
N ASP A 17 8.57 15.79 19.35
CA ASP A 17 7.47 16.51 20.04
C ASP A 17 7.46 16.42 21.59
N LEU A 18 6.74 17.34 22.24
CA LEU A 18 6.64 17.52 23.69
C LEU A 18 6.01 16.33 24.44
N GLU A 19 5.32 15.44 23.73
CA GLU A 19 4.67 14.23 24.27
C GLU A 19 5.29 12.94 23.69
N SER A 20 6.44 13.06 23.00
CA SER A 20 7.17 11.93 22.40
C SER A 20 7.54 10.86 23.42
N SER A 21 7.92 11.25 24.63
CA SER A 21 8.32 10.36 25.73
C SER A 21 7.18 9.60 26.39
N THR A 22 5.92 9.95 26.09
CA THR A 22 4.74 9.29 26.66
C THR A 22 3.85 8.74 25.53
N ILE A 23 3.13 9.62 24.82
CA ILE A 23 2.14 9.22 23.82
C ILE A 23 2.83 8.59 22.61
N GLY A 24 4.03 9.07 22.26
CA GLY A 24 4.84 8.50 21.19
C GLY A 24 5.23 7.04 21.43
N ILE A 25 5.57 6.70 22.67
CA ILE A 25 5.98 5.35 23.05
C ILE A 25 4.75 4.44 23.19
N ILE A 26 3.68 4.93 23.84
CA ILE A 26 2.48 4.12 24.12
C ILE A 26 1.74 3.72 22.85
N ASN A 27 1.83 4.52 21.78
CA ASN A 27 1.13 4.21 20.53
C ASN A 27 1.77 3.00 19.81
N PRO A 28 1.05 1.88 19.67
CA PRO A 28 1.59 0.70 18.99
C PRO A 28 1.51 0.83 17.45
N PHE A 29 0.67 1.72 16.91
CA PHE A 29 0.50 1.84 15.46
C PHE A 29 1.46 2.89 14.90
N ARG A 30 2.44 2.44 14.11
CA ARG A 30 3.53 3.30 13.63
C ARG A 30 3.67 3.21 12.11
N TYR A 31 4.78 2.66 11.61
CA TYR A 31 5.09 2.59 10.19
C TYR A 31 3.94 1.96 9.41
N LYS A 32 3.40 2.71 8.44
CA LYS A 32 2.27 2.32 7.56
C LYS A 32 1.05 1.75 8.30
N GLY A 33 0.87 2.11 9.58
CA GLY A 33 -0.23 1.63 10.43
C GLY A 33 -0.07 0.21 10.95
N TYR A 34 1.11 -0.40 10.83
CA TYR A 34 1.38 -1.70 11.45
C TYR A 34 1.53 -1.60 12.96
N TYR A 35 1.16 -2.67 13.64
CA TYR A 35 1.38 -2.83 15.08
C TYR A 35 2.87 -3.09 15.33
N TYR A 36 3.49 -2.22 16.09
CA TYR A 36 4.87 -2.34 16.54
C TYR A 36 4.89 -2.92 17.94
N ASP A 37 5.61 -4.03 18.08
CA ASP A 37 5.90 -4.62 19.37
C ASP A 37 7.15 -3.98 19.96
N GLU A 38 6.97 -3.26 21.07
CA GLU A 38 8.04 -2.57 21.80
C GLU A 38 9.08 -3.55 22.39
N GLU A 39 8.70 -4.78 22.73
CA GLU A 39 9.61 -5.74 23.37
C GLU A 39 10.55 -6.37 22.34
N THR A 40 10.00 -6.79 21.20
CA THR A 40 10.75 -7.46 20.14
C THR A 40 11.32 -6.51 19.09
N LYS A 41 10.83 -5.26 19.05
CA LYS A 41 11.15 -4.24 18.03
C LYS A 41 10.74 -4.64 16.61
N LEU A 42 9.76 -5.55 16.50
CA LEU A 42 9.21 -6.06 15.23
C LEU A 42 7.85 -5.45 14.93
N TYR A 43 7.48 -5.45 13.64
CA TYR A 43 6.13 -5.11 13.21
C TYR A 43 5.31 -6.38 12.95
N TYR A 44 4.08 -6.42 13.44
CA TYR A 44 3.12 -7.47 13.11
C TYR A 44 2.26 -7.05 11.90
N LEU A 45 2.47 -7.73 10.77
CA LEU A 45 1.77 -7.49 9.50
C LEU A 45 0.68 -8.55 9.30
N THR A 46 -0.17 -8.74 10.32
CA THR A 46 -1.34 -9.64 10.33
C THR A 46 -1.04 -11.13 10.30
N SER A 47 -0.06 -11.59 9.52
CA SER A 47 0.28 -13.00 9.33
C SER A 47 1.71 -13.31 9.76
N ARG A 48 2.61 -12.32 9.66
CA ARG A 48 4.04 -12.47 9.88
C ARG A 48 4.62 -11.28 10.63
N TYR A 49 5.71 -11.55 11.33
CA TYR A 49 6.54 -10.51 11.93
C TYR A 49 7.59 -10.03 10.93
N TYR A 50 7.71 -8.72 10.85
CA TYR A 50 8.64 -7.99 9.99
C TYR A 50 9.68 -7.28 10.85
N ASP A 51 10.94 -7.47 10.49
CA ASP A 51 12.07 -6.80 11.11
C ASP A 51 12.44 -5.55 10.30
N PRO A 52 12.22 -4.33 10.84
CA PRO A 52 12.57 -3.09 10.16
C PRO A 52 14.07 -2.78 10.17
N GLU A 53 14.86 -3.40 11.05
CA GLU A 53 16.31 -3.23 11.10
C GLU A 53 16.99 -3.98 9.95
N VAL A 54 16.54 -5.21 9.68
CA VAL A 54 17.01 -6.02 8.55
C VAL A 54 16.27 -5.66 7.25
N GLY A 55 15.03 -5.18 7.35
CA GLY A 55 14.17 -4.82 6.23
C GLY A 55 13.43 -6.02 5.61
N ARG A 56 13.15 -7.06 6.40
CA ARG A 56 12.68 -8.38 5.91
C ARG A 56 11.76 -9.07 6.92
N PHE A 57 10.95 -10.03 6.46
CA PHE A 57 10.21 -10.88 7.39
C PHE A 57 11.15 -11.83 8.14
N ILE A 58 10.81 -12.17 9.38
CA ILE A 58 11.58 -13.15 10.17
C ILE A 58 11.14 -14.60 9.89
N THR A 59 9.99 -14.78 9.23
CA THR A 59 9.46 -16.07 8.80
C THR A 59 9.26 -16.10 7.28
N PRO A 60 9.49 -17.25 6.64
CA PRO A 60 9.26 -17.37 5.20
C PRO A 60 7.77 -17.31 4.88
N ASP A 61 7.46 -16.77 3.70
CA ASP A 61 6.14 -16.88 3.08
C ASP A 61 5.83 -18.34 2.69
N SER A 62 4.57 -18.64 2.41
CA SER A 62 4.14 -19.90 1.82
C SER A 62 4.83 -20.14 0.48
N ILE A 63 5.15 -21.41 0.19
CA ILE A 63 5.78 -21.80 -1.08
C ILE A 63 4.92 -21.43 -2.31
N ASN A 64 3.61 -21.26 -2.12
CA ASN A 64 2.67 -20.85 -3.15
C ASN A 64 2.88 -19.40 -3.62
N CYS A 65 3.66 -18.61 -2.87
CA CYS A 65 4.03 -17.24 -3.22
C CYS A 65 5.33 -17.16 -4.03
N LEU A 66 5.97 -18.30 -4.33
CA LEU A 66 7.12 -18.31 -5.23
C LEU A 66 6.69 -17.90 -6.63
N ASP A 67 7.31 -16.83 -7.15
CA ASP A 67 7.24 -16.47 -8.56
C ASP A 67 8.62 -16.60 -9.21
N PRO A 68 8.86 -17.67 -10.01
CA PRO A 68 10.10 -17.84 -10.74
C PRO A 68 10.33 -16.79 -11.84
N LYS A 69 9.31 -16.05 -12.25
CA LYS A 69 9.42 -15.01 -13.29
C LYS A 69 9.98 -13.71 -12.74
N SER A 70 9.92 -13.51 -11.42
CA SER A 70 10.47 -12.36 -10.73
C SER A 70 11.75 -12.70 -9.99
N ILE A 71 12.76 -11.83 -10.10
CA ILE A 71 14.02 -11.94 -9.34
C ILE A 71 13.76 -11.90 -7.82
N THR A 72 12.74 -11.15 -7.38
CA THR A 72 12.36 -11.05 -5.97
C THR A 72 11.32 -12.09 -5.56
N GLY A 73 10.64 -12.72 -6.51
CA GLY A 73 9.62 -13.74 -6.29
C GLY A 73 10.14 -15.05 -5.71
N LEU A 74 11.44 -15.33 -5.83
CA LEU A 74 12.08 -16.49 -5.19
C LEU A 74 12.42 -16.26 -3.71
N ASN A 75 12.25 -15.04 -3.22
CA ASN A 75 12.69 -14.65 -1.88
C ASN A 75 11.51 -14.55 -0.91
N LEU A 76 11.21 -15.66 -0.23
CA LEU A 76 10.08 -15.79 0.70
C LEU A 76 10.13 -14.86 1.93
N TYR A 77 11.26 -14.19 2.17
CA TYR A 77 11.42 -13.25 3.28
C TYR A 77 11.36 -11.78 2.84
N ALA A 78 11.22 -11.52 1.53
CA ALA A 78 11.24 -10.16 1.00
C ALA A 78 10.01 -9.37 1.47
N TYR A 79 10.23 -8.13 1.92
CA TYR A 79 9.17 -7.17 2.18
C TYR A 79 8.97 -6.28 0.96
N CYS A 80 7.73 -6.13 0.50
CA CYS A 80 7.37 -5.25 -0.62
C CYS A 80 8.24 -5.45 -1.89
N GLY A 81 8.72 -6.67 -2.15
CA GLY A 81 9.61 -6.94 -3.28
C GLY A 81 10.92 -6.14 -3.25
N ASN A 82 11.43 -5.80 -2.07
CA ASN A 82 12.57 -4.89 -1.84
C ASN A 82 12.34 -3.44 -2.32
N ASP A 83 11.09 -3.03 -2.52
CA ASP A 83 10.71 -1.66 -2.87
C ASP A 83 9.59 -1.15 -1.94
N PRO A 84 9.90 -0.86 -0.67
CA PRO A 84 8.90 -0.42 0.31
C PRO A 84 8.49 1.05 0.14
N ILE A 85 9.09 1.80 -0.78
CA ILE A 85 8.68 3.18 -1.08
C ILE A 85 7.47 3.16 -2.00
N ASN A 86 7.51 2.32 -3.05
CA ASN A 86 6.44 2.26 -4.03
C ASN A 86 5.36 1.22 -3.68
N TYR A 87 5.68 0.22 -2.85
CA TYR A 87 4.75 -0.85 -2.50
C TYR A 87 4.33 -0.86 -1.02
N PHE A 88 3.15 -1.43 -0.78
CA PHE A 88 2.56 -1.62 0.54
C PHE A 88 2.04 -3.05 0.68
N ASP A 89 2.55 -3.79 1.67
CA ASP A 89 2.05 -5.13 1.99
C ASP A 89 1.06 -5.06 3.16
N ARG A 90 -0.24 -5.10 2.83
CA ARG A 90 -1.31 -4.93 3.83
C ARG A 90 -1.51 -6.14 4.73
N PHE A 91 -1.21 -7.34 4.23
CA PHE A 91 -1.59 -8.59 4.90
C PHE A 91 -0.37 -9.43 5.33
N GLY A 92 0.84 -8.90 5.09
CA GLY A 92 2.06 -9.69 5.21
C GLY A 92 2.12 -10.80 4.16
N HIS A 93 1.30 -10.71 3.12
CA HIS A 93 1.13 -11.63 1.99
C HIS A 93 0.36 -10.82 0.94
N THR A 94 1.02 -10.15 0.01
CA THR A 94 0.32 -9.62 -1.16
C THR A 94 0.49 -10.60 -2.33
N PRO A 95 -0.47 -11.52 -2.52
CA PRO A 95 -0.46 -12.39 -3.68
C PRO A 95 -0.76 -11.58 -4.94
N GLU A 96 -0.12 -11.94 -6.05
CA GLU A 96 -0.19 -11.20 -7.33
C GLU A 96 -1.63 -10.95 -7.81
N TRP A 97 -2.55 -11.89 -7.55
CA TRP A 97 -3.96 -11.76 -7.95
C TRP A 97 -4.64 -10.53 -7.34
N ALA A 98 -4.25 -10.11 -6.14
CA ALA A 98 -4.83 -8.94 -5.48
C ALA A 98 -4.41 -7.64 -6.21
N GLN A 99 -3.21 -7.61 -6.80
CA GLN A 99 -2.74 -6.49 -7.63
C GLN A 99 -3.53 -6.40 -8.93
N TRP A 100 -3.82 -7.53 -9.57
CA TRP A 100 -4.67 -7.59 -10.77
C TRP A 100 -6.08 -7.07 -10.51
N LEU A 101 -6.67 -7.37 -9.36
CA LEU A 101 -7.99 -6.84 -8.99
C LEU A 101 -7.98 -5.33 -8.79
N ILE A 102 -6.96 -4.79 -8.13
CA ILE A 102 -6.82 -3.33 -7.91
C ILE A 102 -6.60 -2.63 -9.26
N GLY A 103 -5.71 -3.16 -10.12
CA GLY A 103 -5.46 -2.60 -11.46
C GLY A 103 -6.69 -2.68 -12.37
N GLY A 104 -7.40 -3.81 -12.35
CA GLY A 104 -8.63 -4.00 -13.11
C GLY A 104 -9.76 -3.06 -12.68
N ALA A 105 -9.91 -2.83 -11.37
CA ALA A 105 -10.91 -1.90 -10.85
C ALA A 105 -10.64 -0.45 -11.28
N LEU A 106 -9.38 0.00 -11.25
CA LEU A 106 -9.01 1.35 -11.70
C LEU A 106 -9.24 1.53 -13.21
N LEU A 107 -8.86 0.55 -14.02
CA LEU A 107 -9.08 0.59 -15.47
C LEU A 107 -10.59 0.62 -15.80
N GLY A 108 -11.39 -0.17 -15.09
CA GLY A 108 -12.85 -0.17 -15.23
C GLY A 108 -13.48 1.21 -14.93
N ILE A 109 -13.03 1.88 -13.86
CA ILE A 109 -13.50 3.23 -13.52
C ILE A 109 -13.16 4.24 -14.62
N VAL A 110 -11.94 4.20 -15.17
CA VAL A 110 -11.50 5.11 -16.24
C VAL A 110 -12.34 4.91 -17.52
N ILE A 111 -12.59 3.67 -17.92
CA ILE A 111 -13.38 3.36 -19.12
C ILE A 111 -14.83 3.83 -18.94
N VAL A 112 -15.46 3.50 -17.82
CA VAL A 112 -16.86 3.89 -17.55
C VAL A 112 -16.99 5.42 -17.49
N GLY A 113 -16.08 6.09 -16.78
CA GLY A 113 -16.05 7.55 -16.70
C GLY A 113 -15.90 8.20 -18.08
N GLY A 114 -14.99 7.70 -18.93
CA GLY A 114 -14.79 8.21 -20.28
C GLY A 114 -16.03 8.08 -21.18
N VAL A 115 -16.71 6.93 -21.14
CA VAL A 115 -17.94 6.70 -21.94
C VAL A 115 -19.07 7.63 -21.50
N VAL A 116 -19.24 7.85 -20.20
CA VAL A 116 -20.28 8.75 -19.67
C VAL A 116 -20.01 10.21 -20.07
N ILE A 117 -18.77 10.68 -20.00
CA ILE A 117 -18.40 12.05 -20.40
C ILE A 117 -18.65 12.27 -21.90
N LEU A 118 -18.27 11.29 -22.74
CA LEU A 118 -18.53 11.36 -24.18
C LEU A 118 -20.03 11.35 -24.50
N GLY A 119 -20.81 10.52 -23.80
CA GLY A 119 -22.27 10.48 -23.95
C GLY A 119 -22.95 11.80 -23.58
N ILE A 120 -22.58 12.38 -22.43
CA ILE A 120 -23.12 13.68 -21.97
C ILE A 120 -22.72 14.80 -22.96
N GLY A 121 -21.47 14.81 -23.43
CA GLY A 121 -21.00 15.77 -24.42
C GLY A 121 -21.74 15.67 -25.75
N PHE A 122 -22.02 14.45 -26.22
CA PHE A 122 -22.78 14.19 -27.44
C PHE A 122 -24.24 14.68 -27.33
N GLU A 123 -24.91 14.38 -26.22
CA GLU A 123 -26.26 14.87 -25.93
C GLU A 123 -26.33 16.40 -25.85
N HIS A 124 -25.31 17.03 -25.26
CA HIS A 124 -25.24 18.50 -25.20
C HIS A 124 -25.10 19.11 -26.61
N VAL A 125 -24.26 18.54 -27.46
CA VAL A 125 -24.06 19.00 -28.85
C VAL A 125 -25.35 18.87 -29.68
N ILE A 126 -26.06 17.74 -29.57
CA ILE A 126 -27.34 17.54 -30.28
C ILE A 126 -28.36 18.59 -29.87
N ARG A 127 -28.49 18.88 -28.56
CA ARG A 127 -29.41 19.91 -28.05
C ARG A 127 -29.06 21.31 -28.53
N THR A 128 -27.77 21.65 -28.58
CA THR A 128 -27.31 22.93 -29.13
C THR A 128 -27.64 23.05 -30.61
N ILE A 129 -27.40 22.01 -31.42
CA ILE A 129 -27.72 22.05 -32.86
C ILE A 129 -29.23 22.13 -33.09
N SER A 130 -30.03 21.37 -32.35
CA SER A 130 -31.49 21.38 -32.48
C SER A 130 -32.09 22.75 -32.20
N GLY A 131 -31.62 23.45 -31.16
CA GLY A 131 -32.12 24.79 -30.81
C GLY A 131 -31.66 25.93 -31.73
N TYR A 132 -30.82 25.66 -32.73
CA TYR A 132 -30.42 26.64 -33.76
C TYR A 132 -31.36 26.64 -34.98
N TRP A 133 -32.20 25.60 -35.13
CA TRP A 133 -33.12 25.45 -36.25
C TRP A 133 -34.60 25.68 -35.87
N ASP A 134 -34.86 26.06 -34.62
CA ASP A 134 -36.16 26.55 -34.11
C ASP A 134 -36.19 28.09 -34.11
#